data_AF-A0A7J7KCN1-F1
#
_entry.id   AF-A0A7J7KCN1-F1
#
_cell.length_a   1.000
_cell.length_b   1.000
_cell.length_c   1.000
_cell.angle_alpha   90.00
_cell.angle_beta   90.00
_cell.angle_gamma   90.00
#
_symmetry.space_group_name_H-M   'P 1'
#
loop_
_entity.id
_entity.type
_entity.pdbx_description
1 polymer ?
#
loop_
_entity_poly.entity_id
_entity_poly.type
_entity_poly.pdbx_seq_one_letter_code
_entity_poly.pdbx_strand_id
1 'polypeptide(L)'
;MGLSEAQYETLSSLTSPQKPKEKNYNDLVALLESHFGAATNKIVERAKFHGVRRTDSESVTDYVVRLRTQARTCEFGTMLDENVLEQFCIGVNSKAVRDRVAAIATEQQNDLKEVIKVALQVEVHEKIDKFYNNDQPRQLELSHMLDQKSSQIRSVSAVASLDI
;
A
#
# COMPACT_ATOMS: atom_id res chain seq x y z
N MET A 1 2.62 -0.27 -37.12
CA MET A 1 1.62 -1.23 -36.64
C MET A 1 0.24 -0.63 -36.87
N GLY A 2 -0.59 -1.25 -37.70
CA GLY A 2 -1.98 -0.82 -37.96
C GLY A 2 -2.97 -1.79 -37.31
N LEU A 3 -4.26 -1.43 -37.35
CA LEU A 3 -5.34 -2.32 -36.92
C LEU A 3 -5.30 -3.63 -37.73
N SER A 4 -5.54 -4.75 -37.06
CA SER A 4 -5.76 -6.04 -37.74
C SER A 4 -7.06 -6.03 -38.54
N GLU A 5 -7.20 -6.94 -39.49
CA GLU A 5 -8.39 -7.07 -40.34
C GLU A 5 -9.67 -7.22 -39.51
N ALA A 6 -9.66 -8.09 -38.49
CA ALA A 6 -10.79 -8.28 -37.57
C ALA A 6 -11.15 -7.00 -36.77
N GLN A 7 -10.14 -6.21 -36.38
CA GLN A 7 -10.37 -4.94 -35.67
C GLN A 7 -10.98 -3.89 -36.60
N TYR A 8 -10.55 -3.85 -37.87
CA TYR A 8 -11.09 -2.93 -38.86
C TYR A 8 -12.52 -3.32 -39.26
N GLU A 9 -12.82 -4.61 -39.43
CA GLU A 9 -14.18 -5.09 -39.69
C GLU A 9 -15.14 -4.73 -38.56
N THR A 10 -14.72 -4.94 -37.31
CA THR A 10 -15.51 -4.57 -36.13
C THR A 10 -15.78 -3.07 -36.12
N LEU A 11 -14.74 -2.24 -36.35
CA LEU A 11 -14.90 -0.78 -36.44
C LEU A 11 -15.85 -0.38 -37.57
N SER A 12 -15.76 -1.05 -38.72
CA SER A 12 -16.60 -0.76 -39.89
C SER A 12 -18.07 -1.18 -39.68
N SER A 13 -18.31 -2.25 -38.92
CA SER A 13 -19.66 -2.62 -38.46
C SER A 13 -20.22 -1.57 -37.49
N LEU A 14 -19.38 -1.07 -36.57
CA LEU A 14 -19.77 -0.09 -35.55
C LEU A 14 -20.09 1.29 -36.13
N THR A 15 -19.47 1.69 -37.25
CA THR A 15 -19.73 3.00 -37.85
C THR A 15 -20.83 3.00 -38.91
N SER A 16 -21.32 1.84 -39.34
CA SER A 16 -22.36 1.70 -40.37
C SER A 16 -23.60 2.55 -40.05
N PRO A 17 -24.17 3.30 -41.02
CA PRO A 17 -23.87 3.27 -42.47
C PRO A 17 -22.67 4.12 -42.91
N GLN A 18 -22.05 4.87 -42.00
CA GLN A 18 -20.91 5.74 -42.29
C GLN A 18 -19.59 4.95 -42.26
N LYS A 19 -18.61 5.36 -43.07
CA LYS A 19 -17.29 4.70 -43.06
C LYS A 19 -16.48 5.17 -41.85
N PRO A 20 -15.61 4.34 -41.26
CA PRO A 20 -14.77 4.75 -40.13
C PRO A 20 -13.99 6.05 -40.39
N LYS A 21 -13.47 6.20 -41.61
CA LYS A 21 -12.75 7.40 -42.06
C LYS A 21 -13.59 8.70 -42.11
N GLU A 22 -14.91 8.60 -42.02
CA GLU A 22 -15.85 9.73 -42.04
C GLU A 22 -16.19 10.23 -40.63
N LYS A 23 -15.79 9.49 -39.58
CA LYS A 23 -15.90 9.92 -38.19
C LYS A 23 -14.60 10.52 -37.69
N ASN A 24 -14.70 11.42 -36.72
CA ASN A 24 -13.52 11.96 -36.06
C ASN A 24 -12.90 10.91 -35.11
N TYR A 25 -11.65 11.14 -34.73
CA TYR A 25 -10.89 10.22 -33.87
C TYR A 25 -11.60 9.96 -32.53
N ASN A 26 -12.13 10.99 -31.87
CA ASN A 26 -12.76 10.85 -30.56
C ASN A 26 -14.04 10.00 -30.63
N ASP A 27 -14.84 10.15 -31.69
CA ASP A 27 -16.04 9.35 -31.90
C ASP A 27 -15.69 7.88 -32.15
N LEU A 28 -14.63 7.62 -32.91
CA LEU A 28 -14.15 6.26 -33.17
C LEU A 28 -13.64 5.60 -31.89
N VAL A 29 -12.90 6.34 -31.05
CA VAL A 29 -12.43 5.88 -29.74
C VAL A 29 -13.62 5.57 -28.83
N ALA A 30 -14.61 6.46 -28.72
CA ALA A 30 -15.79 6.24 -27.90
C ALA A 30 -16.61 5.01 -28.34
N LEU A 31 -16.74 4.76 -29.65
CA LEU A 31 -17.40 3.56 -30.17
C LEU A 31 -16.62 2.28 -29.83
N LEU A 32 -15.30 2.31 -29.98
CA LEU A 32 -14.44 1.19 -29.61
C LEU A 32 -14.45 0.94 -28.11
N GLU A 33 -14.43 1.98 -27.28
CA GLU A 33 -14.57 1.88 -25.83
C GLU A 33 -15.95 1.34 -25.44
N SER A 34 -17.02 1.74 -26.11
CA SER A 34 -18.36 1.18 -25.85
C SER A 34 -18.48 -0.29 -26.24
N HIS A 35 -17.76 -0.74 -27.28
CA HIS A 35 -17.87 -2.11 -27.79
C HIS A 35 -16.90 -3.09 -27.12
N PHE A 36 -15.65 -2.65 -26.89
CA PHE A 36 -14.58 -3.47 -26.31
C PHE A 36 -14.34 -3.16 -24.83
N GLY A 37 -14.71 -1.98 -24.36
CA GLY A 37 -14.82 -1.74 -22.94
C GLY A 37 -15.93 -2.63 -22.43
N ALA A 38 -15.57 -3.73 -21.76
CA ALA A 38 -16.49 -4.33 -20.82
C ALA A 38 -17.00 -3.17 -19.97
N ALA A 39 -18.30 -2.87 -20.02
CA ALA A 39 -18.87 -1.85 -19.15
C ALA A 39 -18.51 -2.27 -17.73
N THR A 40 -17.44 -1.69 -17.18
CA THR A 40 -16.95 -2.02 -15.86
C THR A 40 -18.08 -1.63 -14.97
N ASN A 41 -18.76 -2.64 -14.42
CA ASN A 41 -19.89 -2.38 -13.57
C ASN A 41 -19.32 -1.68 -12.34
N LYS A 42 -19.40 -0.35 -12.32
CA LYS A 42 -18.81 0.48 -11.28
C LYS A 42 -19.27 0.07 -9.89
N ILE A 43 -20.49 -0.47 -9.76
CA ILE A 43 -20.99 -0.99 -8.49
C ILE A 43 -20.17 -2.22 -8.06
N VAL A 44 -19.92 -3.16 -8.99
CA VAL A 44 -19.09 -4.34 -8.73
C VAL A 44 -17.64 -3.95 -8.45
N GLU A 45 -17.07 -3.02 -9.21
CA GLU A 45 -15.68 -2.57 -9.01
C GLU A 45 -15.51 -1.83 -7.69
N ARG A 46 -16.48 -0.98 -7.31
CA ARG A 46 -16.50 -0.32 -5.99
C ARG A 46 -16.70 -1.34 -4.87
N ALA A 47 -17.53 -2.37 -5.06
CA ALA A 47 -17.65 -3.45 -4.07
C ALA A 47 -16.33 -4.20 -3.87
N LYS A 48 -15.59 -4.51 -4.96
CA LYS A 48 -14.24 -5.08 -4.87
C LYS A 48 -13.28 -4.15 -4.14
N PHE A 49 -13.29 -2.86 -4.48
CA PHE A 49 -12.50 -1.82 -3.83
C PHE A 49 -12.76 -1.75 -2.31
N HIS A 50 -14.03 -1.71 -1.91
CA HIS A 50 -14.43 -1.69 -0.50
C HIS A 50 -14.14 -3.01 0.23
N GLY A 51 -13.85 -4.10 -0.50
CA GLY A 51 -13.38 -5.37 0.03
C GLY A 51 -11.86 -5.45 0.24
N VAL A 52 -11.07 -4.52 -0.31
CA VAL A 52 -9.61 -4.55 -0.16
C VAL A 52 -9.24 -4.28 1.30
N ARG A 53 -8.47 -5.20 1.89
CA ARG A 53 -7.89 -5.11 3.24
C ARG A 53 -6.40 -5.43 3.17
N ARG A 54 -5.59 -4.75 4.00
CA ARG A 54 -4.17 -5.04 4.13
C ARG A 54 -3.97 -6.39 4.83
N THR A 55 -3.03 -7.21 4.35
CA THR A 55 -2.64 -8.45 5.04
C THR A 55 -1.46 -8.22 5.98
N ASP A 56 -1.24 -9.10 6.95
CA ASP A 56 -0.16 -8.95 7.94
C ASP A 56 1.24 -8.98 7.29
N SER A 57 1.38 -9.67 6.16
CA SER A 57 2.61 -9.77 5.38
C SER A 57 2.83 -8.62 4.39
N GLU A 58 1.81 -7.80 4.13
CA GLU A 58 1.86 -6.74 3.13
C GLU A 58 2.38 -5.44 3.75
N SER A 59 3.26 -4.72 3.05
CA SER A 59 3.70 -3.39 3.50
C SER A 59 2.62 -2.33 3.28
N VAL A 60 2.68 -1.22 4.02
CA VAL A 60 1.80 -0.07 3.78
C VAL A 60 1.90 0.42 2.32
N THR A 61 3.11 0.42 1.74
CA THR A 61 3.31 0.83 0.34
C THR A 61 2.59 -0.09 -0.64
N ASP A 62 2.76 -1.41 -0.51
CA ASP A 62 2.15 -2.38 -1.41
C ASP A 62 0.62 -2.34 -1.31
N TYR A 63 0.10 -2.17 -0.09
CA TYR A 63 -1.31 -2.00 0.16
C TYR A 63 -1.88 -0.77 -0.56
N VAL A 64 -1.20 0.38 -0.48
CA VAL A 64 -1.60 1.61 -1.17
C VAL A 64 -1.56 1.43 -2.70
N VAL A 65 -0.52 0.77 -3.22
CA VAL A 65 -0.42 0.48 -4.66
C VAL A 65 -1.60 -0.39 -5.12
N ARG A 66 -1.95 -1.42 -4.34
CA ARG A 66 -3.08 -2.29 -4.64
C ARG A 66 -4.42 -1.55 -4.58
N LEU A 67 -4.63 -0.71 -3.57
CA LEU A 67 -5.81 0.16 -3.47
C LEU A 67 -5.94 1.09 -4.68
N ARG A 68 -4.87 1.82 -5.03
CA ARG A 68 -4.89 2.72 -6.18
C ARG A 68 -5.12 1.98 -7.49
N THR A 69 -4.61 0.75 -7.61
CA THR A 69 -4.83 -0.09 -8.79
C THR A 69 -6.30 -0.49 -8.92
N GLN A 70 -6.93 -0.96 -7.83
CA GLN A 70 -8.35 -1.31 -7.82
C GLN A 70 -9.26 -0.09 -8.04
N ALA A 71 -8.86 1.10 -7.58
CA ALA A 71 -9.64 2.32 -7.74
C ALA A 71 -9.74 2.81 -9.21
N ARG A 72 -8.84 2.37 -10.11
CA ARG A 72 -8.82 2.80 -11.52
C ARG A 72 -10.10 2.48 -12.29
N THR A 73 -10.74 1.36 -11.94
CA THR A 73 -11.97 0.87 -12.59
C THR A 73 -13.25 1.31 -11.88
N CYS A 74 -13.13 2.09 -10.79
CA CYS A 74 -14.26 2.48 -9.94
C CYS A 74 -14.96 3.77 -10.36
N GLU A 75 -14.39 4.51 -11.33
CA GLU A 75 -14.92 5.80 -11.81
C GLU A 75 -15.17 6.80 -10.66
N PHE A 76 -14.21 6.98 -9.75
CA PHE A 76 -14.34 7.94 -8.65
C PHE A 76 -14.18 9.40 -9.08
N GLY A 77 -13.62 9.66 -10.27
CA GLY A 77 -13.41 11.02 -10.77
C GLY A 77 -12.55 11.86 -9.82
N THR A 78 -13.03 13.05 -9.47
CA THR A 78 -12.34 13.98 -8.58
C THR A 78 -12.25 13.49 -7.12
N MET A 79 -13.08 12.52 -6.73
CA MET A 79 -13.09 11.97 -5.37
C MET A 79 -12.15 10.76 -5.21
N LEU A 80 -11.27 10.50 -6.18
CA LEU A 80 -10.37 9.34 -6.17
C LEU A 80 -9.51 9.28 -4.90
N ASP A 81 -8.80 10.36 -4.57
CA ASP A 81 -7.87 10.36 -3.44
C ASP A 81 -8.61 10.28 -2.10
N GLU A 82 -9.81 10.88 -1.99
CA GLU A 82 -10.68 10.78 -0.82
C GLU A 82 -11.17 9.34 -0.60
N ASN A 83 -11.69 8.68 -1.65
CA ASN A 83 -12.13 7.28 -1.56
C ASN A 83 -10.97 6.34 -1.21
N VAL A 84 -9.78 6.57 -1.80
CA VAL A 84 -8.56 5.81 -1.46
C VAL A 84 -8.18 6.01 0.00
N LEU A 85 -8.25 7.24 0.51
CA LEU A 85 -7.96 7.55 1.90
C LEU A 85 -8.95 6.89 2.87
N GLU A 86 -10.25 6.99 2.62
CA GLU A 86 -11.29 6.35 3.42
C GLU A 86 -11.07 4.84 3.48
N GLN A 87 -10.87 4.21 2.31
CA GLN A 87 -10.66 2.78 2.23
C GLN A 87 -9.32 2.35 2.85
N PHE A 88 -8.29 3.18 2.76
CA PHE A 88 -7.03 2.97 3.47
C PHE A 88 -7.27 2.88 4.99
N CYS A 89 -8.00 3.84 5.56
CA CYS A 89 -8.34 3.86 6.99
C CYS A 89 -9.16 2.64 7.41
N ILE A 90 -10.14 2.23 6.60
CA ILE A 90 -10.99 1.05 6.85
C ILE A 90 -10.17 -0.24 6.82
N GLY A 91 -9.27 -0.37 5.84
CA GLY A 91 -8.61 -1.63 5.55
C GLY A 91 -7.21 -1.83 6.10
N VAL A 92 -6.61 -0.81 6.71
CA VAL A 92 -5.32 -0.95 7.38
C VAL A 92 -5.46 -1.75 8.69
N ASN A 93 -4.61 -2.75 8.87
CA ASN A 93 -4.57 -3.66 10.01
C ASN A 93 -3.58 -3.23 11.12
N SER A 94 -3.30 -1.94 11.26
CA SER A 94 -2.52 -1.39 12.40
C SER A 94 -3.33 -0.32 13.13
N LYS A 95 -3.53 -0.51 14.43
CA LYS A 95 -4.21 0.47 15.28
C LYS A 95 -3.40 1.78 15.36
N ALA A 96 -2.07 1.68 15.51
CA ALA A 96 -1.22 2.86 15.60
C ALA A 96 -1.28 3.69 14.31
N VAL A 97 -1.30 3.03 13.14
CA VAL A 97 -1.50 3.72 11.87
C VAL A 97 -2.88 4.39 11.84
N ARG A 98 -3.97 3.69 12.17
CA ARG A 98 -5.32 4.28 12.18
C ARG A 98 -5.43 5.49 13.09
N ASP A 99 -4.94 5.38 14.34
CA ASP A 99 -4.99 6.47 15.31
C ASP A 99 -4.21 7.70 14.80
N ARG A 100 -3.03 7.45 14.22
CA ARG A 100 -2.19 8.53 13.71
C ARG A 100 -2.80 9.21 12.48
N VAL A 101 -3.44 8.45 11.59
CA VAL A 101 -4.15 9.00 10.43
C VAL A 101 -5.38 9.80 10.88
N ALA A 102 -6.16 9.31 11.83
CA ALA A 102 -7.32 10.02 12.38
C ALA A 102 -6.95 11.35 13.05
N ALA A 103 -5.71 11.48 13.55
CA ALA A 103 -5.22 12.72 14.14
C ALA A 103 -4.81 13.80 13.11
N ILE A 104 -4.62 13.45 11.84
CA ILE A 104 -4.14 14.38 10.80
C ILE A 104 -5.15 14.57 9.66
N ALA A 105 -6.00 13.58 9.39
CA ALA A 105 -7.04 13.65 8.37
C ALA A 105 -8.29 14.30 9.00
N THR A 106 -8.80 15.35 8.35
CA THR A 106 -9.98 16.09 8.80
C THR A 106 -10.92 16.31 7.62
N GLU A 107 -12.18 16.64 7.88
CA GLU A 107 -13.15 16.97 6.82
C GLU A 107 -12.66 18.08 5.87
N GLN A 108 -11.73 18.92 6.31
CA GLN A 108 -11.22 20.08 5.56
C GLN A 108 -9.83 19.84 4.95
N GLN A 109 -9.11 18.79 5.36
CA GLN A 109 -7.73 18.53 4.95
C GLN A 109 -7.45 17.03 4.88
N ASN A 110 -7.40 16.51 3.65
CA ASN A 110 -7.26 15.08 3.35
C ASN A 110 -6.20 14.84 2.27
N ASP A 111 -4.97 15.32 2.49
CA ASP A 111 -3.86 15.03 1.57
C ASP A 111 -3.41 13.57 1.72
N LEU A 112 -3.83 12.76 0.75
CA LEU A 112 -3.48 11.34 0.66
C LEU A 112 -1.95 11.12 0.76
N LYS A 113 -1.13 12.01 0.19
CA LYS A 113 0.34 11.86 0.24
C LYS A 113 0.86 12.00 1.66
N GLU A 114 0.40 12.99 2.40
CA GLU A 114 0.84 13.21 3.79
C GLU A 114 0.36 12.07 4.69
N VAL A 115 -0.88 11.59 4.49
CA VAL A 115 -1.39 10.43 5.23
C VAL A 115 -0.55 9.19 5.02
N ILE A 116 -0.24 8.85 3.76
CA ILE A 116 0.57 7.68 3.44
C ILE A 116 1.97 7.81 4.06
N LYS A 117 2.59 8.98 3.95
CA LYS A 117 3.90 9.25 4.53
C LYS A 117 3.91 9.02 6.05
N VAL A 118 2.90 9.50 6.75
CA VAL A 118 2.78 9.29 8.20
C VAL A 118 2.54 7.81 8.54
N ALA A 119 1.70 7.11 7.76
CA ALA A 119 1.50 5.66 7.94
C ALA A 119 2.80 4.86 7.75
N LEU A 120 3.62 5.24 6.76
CA LEU A 120 4.94 4.63 6.54
C LEU A 120 5.89 4.86 7.70
N GLN A 121 5.90 6.07 8.27
CA GLN A 121 6.69 6.37 9.46
C GLN A 121 6.28 5.46 10.62
N VAL A 122 4.98 5.31 10.89
CA VAL A 122 4.49 4.43 11.96
C VAL A 122 4.88 2.98 11.73
N GLU A 123 4.73 2.46 10.50
CA GLU A 123 5.13 1.08 10.17
C GLU A 123 6.62 0.84 10.43
N VAL A 124 7.49 1.80 10.06
CA VAL A 124 8.92 1.72 10.31
C VAL A 124 9.21 1.67 11.81
N HIS A 125 8.57 2.53 12.62
CA HIS A 125 8.73 2.52 14.07
C HIS A 125 8.27 1.17 14.67
N GLU A 126 7.09 0.66 14.27
CA GLU A 126 6.61 -0.64 14.74
C GLU A 126 7.57 -1.80 14.38
N LYS A 127 8.20 -1.76 13.20
CA LYS A 127 9.19 -2.76 12.78
C LYS A 127 10.46 -2.66 13.62
N ILE A 128 10.94 -1.43 13.87
CA ILE A 128 12.10 -1.16 14.71
C ILE A 128 11.84 -1.63 16.16
N ASP A 129 10.69 -1.30 16.73
CA ASP A 129 10.31 -1.71 18.08
C ASP A 129 10.23 -3.23 18.20
N LYS A 130 9.62 -3.91 17.23
CA LYS A 130 9.58 -5.38 17.19
C LYS A 130 10.98 -6.00 17.09
N PHE A 131 11.86 -5.39 16.29
CA PHE A 131 13.24 -5.84 16.17
C PHE A 131 13.97 -5.74 17.52
N TYR A 132 13.90 -4.58 18.19
CA TYR A 132 14.52 -4.39 19.50
C TYR A 132 13.92 -5.30 20.57
N ASN A 133 12.60 -5.40 20.67
CA ASN A 133 11.94 -6.24 21.68
C ASN A 133 12.29 -7.73 21.51
N ASN A 134 12.48 -8.21 20.28
CA ASN A 134 12.90 -9.58 20.02
C ASN A 134 14.40 -9.82 20.30
N ASP A 135 15.25 -8.79 20.19
CA ASP A 135 16.69 -8.87 20.47
C ASP A 135 17.08 -8.49 21.90
N GLN A 136 16.20 -7.83 22.64
CA GLN A 136 16.41 -7.41 24.02
C GLN A 136 16.77 -8.57 24.98
N PRO A 137 16.16 -9.77 24.87
CA PRO A 137 16.59 -10.93 25.67
C PRO A 137 18.05 -11.30 25.43
N ARG A 138 18.51 -11.29 24.17
CA ARG A 138 19.92 -11.60 23.82
C ARG A 138 20.88 -10.51 24.31
N GLN A 139 20.48 -9.25 24.24
CA GLN A 139 21.27 -8.13 24.76
C GLN A 139 21.41 -8.20 26.30
N LEU A 140 20.34 -8.54 27.01
CA LEU A 140 20.38 -8.77 28.46
C LEU A 140 21.23 -10.00 28.83
N GLU A 141 21.12 -11.10 28.08
CA GLU A 141 21.97 -12.27 28.30
C GLU A 141 23.45 -11.93 28.12
N LEU A 142 23.80 -11.19 27.07
CA LEU A 142 25.18 -10.74 26.82
C LEU A 142 25.71 -9.83 27.93
N SER A 143 24.90 -8.89 28.44
CA SER A 143 25.32 -8.03 29.54
C SER A 143 25.55 -8.82 30.82
N HIS A 144 24.65 -9.76 31.15
CA HIS A 144 24.78 -10.64 32.31
C HIS A 144 26.03 -11.54 32.20
N MET A 145 26.32 -12.07 31.01
CA MET A 145 27.54 -12.85 30.74
C MET A 145 28.82 -12.00 30.89
N LEU A 146 28.79 -10.74 30.46
CA LEU A 146 29.92 -9.81 30.61
C LEU A 146 30.18 -9.44 32.06
N ASP A 147 29.13 -9.20 32.85
CA ASP A 147 29.25 -8.91 34.28
C ASP A 147 29.77 -10.13 35.05
N GLN A 148 29.32 -11.33 34.68
CA GLN A 148 29.80 -12.57 35.27
C GLN A 148 31.28 -12.81 34.95
N LYS A 149 31.70 -12.63 33.68
CA LYS A 149 33.12 -12.73 33.30
C LYS A 149 33.97 -11.64 33.97
N SER A 150 33.47 -10.42 34.07
CA SER A 150 34.18 -9.32 34.74
C SER A 150 34.38 -9.61 36.23
N SER A 151 33.39 -10.20 36.89
CA SER A 151 33.47 -10.62 38.29
C SER A 151 34.46 -11.79 38.48
N GLN A 152 34.45 -12.76 37.56
CA GLN A 152 35.44 -13.85 37.56
C GLN A 152 36.87 -13.32 37.38
N ILE A 153 37.11 -12.40 36.44
CA ILE A 153 38.43 -11.80 36.24
C ILE A 153 38.93 -11.09 37.50
N ARG A 154 38.07 -10.30 38.16
CA ARG A 154 38.42 -9.63 39.43
C ARG A 154 38.78 -10.64 40.52
N SER A 155 38.02 -11.73 40.64
CA SER A 155 38.29 -12.77 41.64
C SER A 155 39.62 -13.49 41.39
N VAL A 156 39.95 -13.82 40.13
CA VAL A 156 41.22 -14.47 39.76
C VAL A 156 42.41 -13.55 40.03
N SER A 157 42.28 -12.26 39.73
CA SER A 157 43.32 -11.26 40.02
C SER A 157 43.57 -11.09 41.53
N ALA A 158 42.53 -11.21 42.35
CA ALA A 158 42.66 -11.10 43.81
C ALA A 158 43.40 -12.30 44.41
N VAL A 159 43.10 -13.52 43.96
CA VAL A 159 43.76 -14.75 44.42
C VAL A 159 45.25 -14.76 44.03
N ALA A 160 45.58 -14.32 42.81
CA ALA A 160 46.98 -14.24 42.35
C ALA A 160 47.83 -13.22 43.14
N SER A 161 47.21 -12.32 43.90
CA SER A 161 47.90 -11.31 44.72
C SER A 161 48.17 -11.78 46.17
N LEU A 162 47.73 -12.99 46.54
CA LEU A 162 47.87 -13.57 47.89
C LEU A 162 48.95 -14.66 47.99
N ASP A 163 49.56 -15.06 46.86
CA ASP A 163 50.56 -16.15 46.80
C ASP A 163 52.03 -15.68 46.70
N ILE A 164 52.37 -14.53 47.31
CA ILE A 164 53.77 -14.07 47.52
C ILE A 164 53.96 -13.76 49.00
#